data_AF-A0A1Q6GPE4-F1
#
_entry.id   AF-A0A1Q6GPE4-F1
#
_cell.length_a   1.000
_cell.length_b   1.000
_cell.length_c   1.000
_cell.angle_alpha   90.00
_cell.angle_beta   90.00
_cell.angle_gamma   90.00
#
_symmetry.space_group_name_H-M   'P 1'
#
loop_
_entity.id
_entity.type
_entity.pdbx_description
1 polymer ?
#
loop_
_entity_poly.entity_id
_entity_poly.type
_entity_poly.pdbx_seq_one_letter_code
_entity_poly.pdbx_strand_id
1 'polypeptide(L)'
;MRQLTDYEISELQERGCQAEDWLSVFVADDFVPDRVSNVRFFGTVEIGSLTGHIEMEEGFVRSSGLSNVTLHNVTVGDGCLIENVSGYISDYNIGDRCCICNAGIISATGSLNFGIGNIVSVLNEGGEGNVVIFDRLTAQLAWLMIHDANVRRLVMREVNEAGSGRRGEIGNDVRILMSGEISNVCIGDSCEVHGASRLSMSTIQSSDDAPSYIGTDVIMENSVVACGASVVDGAKIDNCFIGETVHIGRGFSAESSLFFANSYMDNGEACASFCGPFSTSHHKSSLLIGGMFSFYNAGSATNQSNHAYKMGPVHWGVLDRGSKTASGCHIIWPATIGAFSMVMGKVSEHPDVRSLPFSYVIGNGTKTYIVPGINLSTVGTWRDVGKWPKRDKRPASAMRDMVNCAFPNPYVMQYVAEGKDLLRRLVAEQGEQCEEYTYGKCFIKRSALLRGMKYYDLAVKLFVHSVMHSTGLACADAGGSDLWLDVAGMLAPKREIERLLSDVEYGVVVNTEELIHNLQQIHQDYDSYAAGYARSLIQRSEGNMFYDEDKWLKEADEAYSWWLNMIRSDAEKEYAMGDVDETMLRDFLDNVK
;
A
#
# COMPACT_ATOMS: atom_id res chain seq x y z
N MET A 1 40.84 -11.85 5.11
CA MET A 1 41.11 -11.10 6.34
C MET A 1 42.35 -11.67 7.01
N ARG A 2 43.27 -10.80 7.44
CA ARG A 2 44.48 -11.12 8.19
C ARG A 2 44.60 -10.21 9.41
N GLN A 3 45.45 -10.57 10.36
CA GLN A 3 45.79 -9.66 11.45
C GLN A 3 46.64 -8.48 10.95
N LEU A 4 46.57 -7.38 11.69
CA LEU A 4 47.48 -6.25 11.52
C LEU A 4 48.93 -6.66 11.83
N THR A 5 49.86 -6.08 11.10
CA THR A 5 51.30 -6.16 11.37
C THR A 5 51.71 -5.09 12.39
N ASP A 6 52.85 -5.27 13.06
CA ASP A 6 53.38 -4.29 14.03
C ASP A 6 53.59 -2.90 13.43
N TYR A 7 53.95 -2.84 12.14
CA TYR A 7 54.10 -1.59 11.40
C TYR A 7 52.74 -0.88 11.24
N GLU A 8 51.72 -1.60 10.78
CA GLU A 8 50.37 -1.04 10.62
C GLU A 8 49.78 -0.59 11.96
N ILE A 9 50.01 -1.33 13.05
CA ILE A 9 49.60 -0.94 14.39
C ILE A 9 50.25 0.38 14.80
N SER A 10 51.55 0.54 14.53
CA SER A 10 52.30 1.76 14.87
C SER A 10 51.76 2.98 14.09
N GLU A 11 51.54 2.83 12.78
CA GLU A 11 50.94 3.88 11.94
C GLU A 11 49.54 4.27 12.43
N LEU A 12 48.69 3.29 12.77
CA LEU A 12 47.35 3.56 13.29
C LEU A 12 47.40 4.33 14.62
N GLN A 13 48.32 3.99 15.53
CA GLN A 13 48.51 4.69 16.80
C GLN A 13 48.97 6.14 16.60
N GLU A 14 49.93 6.39 15.69
CA GLU A 14 50.38 7.75 15.35
C GLU A 14 49.24 8.61 14.78
N ARG A 15 48.29 7.98 14.09
CA ARG A 15 47.08 8.61 13.53
C ARG A 15 45.92 8.69 14.52
N GLY A 16 46.19 8.47 15.81
CA GLY A 16 45.22 8.64 16.90
C GLY A 16 44.27 7.46 17.10
N CYS A 17 44.54 6.30 16.48
CA CYS A 17 43.72 5.11 16.67
C CYS A 17 44.09 4.33 17.93
N GLN A 18 43.10 3.65 18.51
CA GLN A 18 43.24 2.85 19.73
C GLN A 18 42.46 1.55 19.56
N ALA A 19 42.96 0.45 20.13
CA ALA A 19 42.23 -0.82 20.20
C ALA A 19 42.25 -1.35 21.63
N GLU A 20 41.16 -1.98 22.06
CA GLU A 20 41.13 -2.79 23.28
C GLU A 20 42.12 -3.96 23.18
N ASP A 21 42.12 -4.63 22.03
CA ASP A 21 43.08 -5.68 21.66
C ASP A 21 43.32 -5.64 20.14
N TRP A 22 44.56 -5.32 19.73
CA TRP A 22 44.93 -5.28 18.31
C TRP A 22 44.87 -6.65 17.63
N LEU A 23 44.94 -7.76 18.38
CA LEU A 23 44.81 -9.11 17.82
C LEU A 23 43.37 -9.43 17.38
N SER A 24 42.40 -8.64 17.85
CA SER A 24 40.97 -8.73 17.53
C SER A 24 40.56 -7.81 16.37
N VAL A 25 41.53 -7.10 15.76
CA VAL A 25 41.32 -6.27 14.57
C VAL A 25 41.90 -6.98 13.34
N PHE A 26 41.03 -7.28 12.38
CA PHE A 26 41.37 -7.94 11.13
C PHE A 26 41.15 -7.02 9.94
N VAL A 27 42.05 -7.11 8.96
CA VAL A 27 42.03 -6.26 7.77
C VAL A 27 42.17 -7.07 6.48
N ALA A 28 41.76 -6.49 5.36
CA ALA A 28 42.04 -7.04 4.03
C ALA A 28 43.55 -7.12 3.73
N ASP A 29 43.94 -7.95 2.76
CA ASP A 29 45.37 -8.16 2.45
C ASP A 29 46.05 -6.88 1.93
N ASP A 30 45.30 -6.07 1.18
CA ASP A 30 45.69 -4.79 0.59
C ASP A 30 45.39 -3.56 1.49
N PHE A 31 45.20 -3.78 2.79
CA PHE A 31 44.90 -2.71 3.75
C PHE A 31 45.93 -1.58 3.75
N VAL A 32 45.45 -0.35 3.80
CA VAL A 32 46.27 0.88 3.80
C VAL A 32 45.98 1.68 5.08
N PRO A 33 46.89 1.66 6.09
CA PRO A 33 46.69 2.36 7.37
C PRO A 33 46.41 3.86 7.23
N ASP A 34 46.96 4.51 6.19
CA ASP A 34 46.77 5.94 5.94
C ASP A 34 45.31 6.35 5.69
N ARG A 35 44.43 5.40 5.41
CA ARG A 35 42.99 5.63 5.23
C ARG A 35 42.22 5.61 6.55
N VAL A 36 42.89 5.41 7.68
CA VAL A 36 42.27 5.30 9.00
C VAL A 36 42.88 6.35 9.94
N SER A 37 42.05 7.08 10.68
CA SER A 37 42.51 8.08 11.66
C SER A 37 41.51 8.33 12.78
N ASN A 38 41.97 8.50 14.01
CA ASN A 38 41.12 8.73 15.19
C ASN A 38 40.00 7.68 15.35
N VAL A 39 40.32 6.40 15.14
CA VAL A 39 39.35 5.30 15.28
C VAL A 39 39.60 4.52 16.56
N ARG A 40 38.54 4.16 17.28
CA ARG A 40 38.63 3.27 18.45
C ARG A 40 37.98 1.92 18.15
N PHE A 41 38.72 0.84 18.36
CA PHE A 41 38.30 -0.53 18.11
C PHE A 41 38.04 -1.26 19.42
N PHE A 42 36.86 -1.88 19.54
CA PHE A 42 36.45 -2.69 20.67
C PHE A 42 35.89 -4.03 20.19
N GLY A 43 36.15 -5.10 20.95
CA GLY A 43 35.78 -6.45 20.52
C GLY A 43 36.36 -6.84 19.15
N THR A 44 35.60 -7.59 18.35
CA THR A 44 36.07 -8.06 17.03
C THR A 44 35.75 -7.05 15.95
N VAL A 45 36.76 -6.49 15.29
CA VAL A 45 36.56 -5.57 14.17
C VAL A 45 37.22 -6.10 12.90
N GLU A 46 36.46 -6.14 11.82
CA GLU A 46 36.91 -6.60 10.51
C GLU A 46 36.77 -5.46 9.49
N ILE A 47 37.84 -5.11 8.77
CA ILE A 47 37.88 -3.98 7.83
C ILE A 47 38.32 -4.46 6.44
N GLY A 48 37.45 -4.29 5.45
CA GLY A 48 37.73 -4.57 4.05
C GLY A 48 38.77 -3.65 3.42
N SER A 49 38.92 -3.74 2.10
CA SER A 49 39.78 -2.84 1.33
C SER A 49 39.27 -1.41 1.43
N LEU A 50 40.08 -0.48 1.92
CA LEU A 50 39.75 0.96 1.95
C LEU A 50 40.23 1.68 0.68
N THR A 51 40.32 0.93 -0.42
CA THR A 51 40.62 1.49 -1.74
C THR A 51 39.34 1.96 -2.42
N GLY A 52 39.46 2.96 -3.29
CA GLY A 52 38.32 3.50 -4.03
C GLY A 52 37.86 4.86 -3.55
N HIS A 53 36.74 5.27 -4.14
CA HIS A 53 36.20 6.61 -4.06
C HIS A 53 34.68 6.56 -4.03
N ILE A 54 34.08 7.44 -3.23
CA ILE A 54 32.62 7.61 -3.13
C ILE A 54 32.27 9.01 -3.62
N GLU A 55 31.33 9.09 -4.54
CA GLU A 55 30.74 10.35 -4.98
C GLU A 55 29.73 10.83 -3.93
N MET A 56 30.00 11.99 -3.34
CA MET A 56 29.13 12.58 -2.32
C MET A 56 27.99 13.35 -2.98
N GLU A 57 28.32 14.17 -3.97
CA GLU A 57 27.43 14.94 -4.83
C GLU A 57 28.05 15.01 -6.22
N GLU A 58 27.32 15.48 -7.23
CA GLU A 58 27.80 15.54 -8.62
C GLU A 58 29.18 16.23 -8.73
N GLY A 59 30.20 15.44 -9.08
CA GLY A 59 31.58 15.89 -9.23
C GLY A 59 32.36 16.12 -7.92
N PHE A 60 31.74 15.94 -6.75
CA PHE A 60 32.42 15.98 -5.46
C PHE A 60 32.67 14.57 -4.93
N VAL A 61 33.92 14.12 -5.07
CA VAL A 61 34.33 12.75 -4.76
C VAL A 61 35.27 12.72 -3.56
N ARG A 62 35.05 11.75 -2.67
CA ARG A 62 35.90 11.50 -1.50
C ARG A 62 36.53 10.12 -1.58
N SER A 63 37.68 9.96 -0.94
CA SER A 63 38.30 8.63 -0.85
C SER A 63 37.63 7.82 0.24
N SER A 64 37.52 6.51 0.04
CA SER A 64 37.16 5.55 1.09
C SER A 64 38.13 5.62 2.27
N GLY A 65 37.65 5.31 3.47
CA GLY A 65 38.41 5.44 4.71
C GLY A 65 37.54 5.51 5.96
N LEU A 66 38.18 5.39 7.13
CA LEU A 66 37.54 5.44 8.43
C LEU A 66 38.10 6.60 9.25
N SER A 67 37.27 7.54 9.70
CA SER A 67 37.77 8.64 10.54
C SER A 67 36.82 9.11 11.62
N ASN A 68 37.34 9.38 12.82
CA ASN A 68 36.54 9.88 13.95
C ASN A 68 35.32 8.98 14.25
N VAL A 69 35.56 7.69 14.48
CA VAL A 69 34.52 6.69 14.74
C VAL A 69 34.96 5.70 15.82
N THR A 70 34.02 5.26 16.65
CA THR A 70 34.21 4.12 17.56
C THR A 70 33.47 2.92 16.98
N LEU A 71 34.16 1.79 16.81
CA LEU A 71 33.63 0.54 16.30
C LEU A 71 33.68 -0.54 17.39
N HIS A 72 32.58 -1.24 17.61
CA HIS A 72 32.49 -2.35 18.57
C HIS A 72 31.79 -3.56 17.94
N ASN A 73 32.48 -4.69 17.78
CA ASN A 73 31.93 -5.85 17.07
C ASN A 73 31.36 -5.45 15.70
N VAL A 74 32.20 -4.99 14.78
CA VAL A 74 31.76 -4.48 13.46
C VAL A 74 32.54 -5.14 12.33
N THR A 75 31.82 -5.50 11.27
CA THR A 75 32.43 -5.85 9.97
C THR A 75 32.17 -4.70 9.01
N VAL A 76 33.21 -4.20 8.33
CA VAL A 76 33.13 -3.16 7.31
C VAL A 76 33.57 -3.75 5.98
N GLY A 77 32.70 -3.72 4.97
CA GLY A 77 32.99 -4.15 3.60
C GLY A 77 33.96 -3.25 2.84
N ASP A 78 34.21 -3.60 1.59
CA ASP A 78 35.19 -2.92 0.75
C ASP A 78 34.70 -1.54 0.30
N GLY A 79 35.60 -0.59 0.14
CA GLY A 79 35.33 0.73 -0.43
C GLY A 79 34.49 1.66 0.44
N CYS A 80 34.27 1.36 1.72
CA CYS A 80 33.45 2.19 2.60
C CYS A 80 34.11 3.54 2.97
N LEU A 81 33.29 4.58 3.10
CA LEU A 81 33.60 5.82 3.79
C LEU A 81 32.77 5.90 5.07
N ILE A 82 33.42 5.82 6.24
CA ILE A 82 32.75 5.97 7.53
C ILE A 82 33.44 7.08 8.30
N GLU A 83 32.72 8.15 8.59
CA GLU A 83 33.29 9.25 9.33
C GLU A 83 32.34 10.06 10.20
N ASN A 84 32.93 10.65 11.24
CA ASN A 84 32.25 11.57 12.15
C ASN A 84 31.01 10.92 12.79
N VAL A 85 31.16 9.70 13.28
CA VAL A 85 30.14 9.03 14.09
C VAL A 85 30.36 9.46 15.54
N SER A 86 29.49 10.36 16.02
CA SER A 86 29.69 11.03 17.31
C SER A 86 29.62 10.10 18.52
N GLY A 87 28.78 9.06 18.44
CA GLY A 87 28.71 7.97 19.41
C GLY A 87 29.59 6.80 19.00
N TYR A 88 28.98 5.77 18.42
CA TYR A 88 29.65 4.54 18.01
C TYR A 88 28.80 3.75 17.00
N ILE A 89 29.46 2.81 16.32
CA ILE A 89 28.81 1.71 15.58
C ILE A 89 29.04 0.41 16.36
N SER A 90 27.97 -0.32 16.70
CA SER A 90 28.05 -1.55 17.50
C SER A 90 27.23 -2.69 16.92
N ASP A 91 27.84 -3.87 16.78
CA ASP A 91 27.19 -5.14 16.44
C ASP A 91 26.54 -5.17 15.04
N TYR A 92 27.18 -4.52 14.07
CA TYR A 92 26.75 -4.49 12.66
C TYR A 92 27.72 -5.19 11.70
N ASN A 93 27.13 -5.78 10.66
CA ASN A 93 27.80 -6.05 9.40
C ASN A 93 27.43 -4.91 8.42
N ILE A 94 28.43 -4.28 7.82
CA ILE A 94 28.28 -3.22 6.84
C ILE A 94 28.82 -3.74 5.52
N GLY A 95 28.00 -3.71 4.47
CA GLY A 95 28.35 -4.13 3.12
C GLY A 95 29.33 -3.20 2.43
N ASP A 96 29.54 -3.44 1.14
CA ASP A 96 30.53 -2.72 0.35
C ASP A 96 30.03 -1.32 -0.05
N ARG A 97 30.97 -0.40 -0.28
CA ARG A 97 30.76 0.94 -0.85
C ARG A 97 29.76 1.80 -0.06
N CYS A 98 29.60 1.51 1.22
CA CYS A 98 28.75 2.29 2.11
C CYS A 98 29.35 3.67 2.42
N CYS A 99 28.49 4.66 2.57
CA CYS A 99 28.84 6.01 2.99
C CYS A 99 28.09 6.37 4.27
N ILE A 100 28.78 6.33 5.41
CA ILE A 100 28.21 6.68 6.73
C ILE A 100 28.91 7.93 7.24
N CYS A 101 28.24 9.08 7.16
CA CYS A 101 28.83 10.38 7.50
C CYS A 101 27.93 11.17 8.45
N ASN A 102 28.54 11.70 9.52
CA ASN A 102 27.86 12.56 10.50
C ASN A 102 26.65 11.87 11.15
N ALA A 103 26.86 10.66 11.67
CA ALA A 103 25.84 9.88 12.37
C ALA A 103 25.96 10.01 13.91
N GLY A 104 24.85 9.84 14.61
CA GLY A 104 24.83 9.76 16.08
C GLY A 104 25.35 8.42 16.58
N ILE A 105 24.43 7.46 16.74
CA ILE A 105 24.70 6.09 17.20
C ILE A 105 24.08 5.12 16.20
N ILE A 106 24.83 4.09 15.84
CA ILE A 106 24.33 2.95 15.05
C ILE A 106 24.57 1.69 15.88
N SER A 107 23.53 1.09 16.46
CA SER A 107 23.71 -0.05 17.36
C SER A 107 22.67 -1.14 17.15
N ALA A 108 23.07 -2.40 17.31
CA ALA A 108 22.18 -3.54 17.28
C ALA A 108 22.37 -4.38 18.53
N THR A 109 21.32 -5.09 18.92
CA THR A 109 21.37 -6.05 20.02
C THR A 109 20.84 -7.39 19.52
N GLY A 110 21.62 -8.45 19.71
CA GLY A 110 21.43 -9.74 19.03
C GLY A 110 20.15 -10.52 19.35
N SER A 111 19.23 -9.99 20.15
CA SER A 111 17.98 -10.66 20.54
C SER A 111 16.74 -10.18 19.79
N LEU A 112 16.89 -9.38 18.73
CA LEU A 112 15.78 -8.64 18.13
C LEU A 112 15.55 -8.99 16.66
N ASN A 113 14.30 -8.85 16.24
CA ASN A 113 13.84 -9.19 14.89
C ASN A 113 13.73 -7.95 13.98
N PHE A 114 14.26 -6.80 14.39
CA PHE A 114 14.29 -5.59 13.56
C PHE A 114 12.89 -5.20 13.03
N GLY A 115 11.88 -5.27 13.90
CA GLY A 115 10.48 -4.98 13.56
C GLY A 115 9.69 -6.15 12.93
N ILE A 116 10.38 -7.20 12.46
CA ILE A 116 9.73 -8.39 11.90
C ILE A 116 9.05 -9.20 13.01
N GLY A 117 7.81 -9.62 12.75
CA GLY A 117 6.97 -10.35 13.69
C GLY A 117 6.12 -9.46 14.60
N ASN A 118 6.21 -8.14 14.46
CA ASN A 118 5.34 -7.22 15.18
C ASN A 118 3.88 -7.50 14.82
N ILE A 119 3.01 -7.57 15.83
CA ILE A 119 1.58 -7.86 15.64
C ILE A 119 0.81 -6.57 15.84
N VAL A 120 0.02 -6.19 14.84
CA VAL A 120 -0.75 -4.95 14.85
C VAL A 120 -2.24 -5.21 14.76
N SER A 121 -3.01 -4.31 15.38
CA SER A 121 -4.48 -4.31 15.39
C SER A 121 -5.01 -3.33 14.37
N VAL A 122 -5.14 -3.78 13.11
CA VAL A 122 -5.74 -2.97 12.05
C VAL A 122 -7.26 -3.09 12.07
N LEU A 123 -7.94 -2.05 11.57
CA LEU A 123 -9.39 -1.82 11.63
C LEU A 123 -9.88 -1.54 13.05
N ASN A 124 -9.64 -2.45 14.00
CA ASN A 124 -10.06 -2.30 15.38
C ASN A 124 -8.86 -1.92 16.26
N GLU A 125 -8.70 -0.63 16.56
CA GLU A 125 -7.64 -0.09 17.42
C GLU A 125 -7.60 -0.78 18.79
N GLY A 126 -8.77 -1.07 19.38
CA GLY A 126 -8.88 -1.82 20.65
C GLY A 126 -8.75 -3.35 20.53
N GLY A 127 -8.31 -3.88 19.39
CA GLY A 127 -8.22 -5.31 19.11
C GLY A 127 -6.97 -6.01 19.67
N GLU A 128 -6.97 -7.35 19.63
CA GLU A 128 -5.87 -8.21 20.14
C GLU A 128 -4.80 -8.57 19.09
N GLY A 129 -4.71 -7.82 17.99
CA GLY A 129 -3.77 -8.05 16.90
C GLY A 129 -4.30 -9.03 15.85
N ASN A 130 -4.35 -8.60 14.58
CA ASN A 130 -4.90 -9.39 13.47
C ASN A 130 -3.97 -9.50 12.26
N VAL A 131 -2.85 -8.77 12.23
CA VAL A 131 -1.84 -8.85 11.17
C VAL A 131 -0.44 -8.94 11.79
N VAL A 132 0.38 -9.87 11.27
CA VAL A 132 1.80 -9.97 11.59
C VAL A 132 2.59 -9.22 10.51
N ILE A 133 3.37 -8.23 10.90
CA ILE A 133 4.25 -7.47 10.01
C ILE A 133 5.53 -8.27 9.76
N PHE A 134 5.89 -8.45 8.49
CA PHE A 134 7.13 -9.12 8.10
C PHE A 134 7.60 -8.68 6.71
N ASP A 135 8.81 -9.08 6.35
CA ASP A 135 9.56 -8.66 5.17
C ASP A 135 9.00 -9.14 3.82
N ARG A 136 8.03 -10.08 3.81
CA ARG A 136 7.29 -10.52 2.60
C ARG A 136 5.80 -10.21 2.67
N LEU A 137 5.37 -9.35 3.60
CA LEU A 137 3.96 -8.99 3.73
C LEU A 137 3.46 -8.34 2.42
N THR A 138 2.36 -8.86 1.88
CA THR A 138 1.60 -8.26 0.78
C THR A 138 0.21 -7.86 1.24
N ALA A 139 -0.46 -7.00 0.48
CA ALA A 139 -1.84 -6.60 0.72
C ALA A 139 -2.76 -7.82 0.83
N GLN A 140 -2.52 -8.84 0.01
CA GLN A 140 -3.30 -10.07 -0.01
C GLN A 140 -3.08 -10.90 1.26
N LEU A 141 -1.83 -11.08 1.69
CA LEU A 141 -1.54 -11.81 2.93
C LEU A 141 -2.11 -11.09 4.16
N ALA A 142 -2.00 -9.77 4.21
CA ALA A 142 -2.62 -8.98 5.27
C ALA A 142 -4.15 -9.17 5.29
N TRP A 143 -4.80 -9.11 4.13
CA TRP A 143 -6.23 -9.36 4.00
C TRP A 143 -6.60 -10.77 4.49
N LEU A 144 -5.85 -11.80 4.09
CA LEU A 144 -6.11 -13.18 4.51
C LEU A 144 -5.93 -13.36 6.02
N MET A 145 -4.90 -12.76 6.64
CA MET A 145 -4.69 -12.84 8.10
C MET A 145 -5.82 -12.21 8.93
N ILE A 146 -6.44 -11.14 8.40
CA ILE A 146 -7.61 -10.50 9.02
C ILE A 146 -8.82 -11.44 8.99
N HIS A 147 -8.99 -12.19 7.89
CA HIS A 147 -10.17 -13.04 7.67
C HIS A 147 -9.99 -14.49 8.15
N ASP A 148 -8.75 -14.97 8.29
CA ASP A 148 -8.45 -16.36 8.62
C ASP A 148 -7.28 -16.49 9.62
N ALA A 149 -7.56 -17.11 10.76
CA ALA A 149 -6.59 -17.30 11.84
C ALA A 149 -5.53 -18.39 11.53
N ASN A 150 -5.81 -19.35 10.64
CA ASN A 150 -4.82 -20.34 10.21
C ASN A 150 -3.71 -19.68 9.40
N VAL A 151 -4.06 -18.75 8.49
CA VAL A 151 -3.07 -17.97 7.74
C VAL A 151 -2.19 -17.16 8.69
N ARG A 152 -2.79 -16.51 9.68
CA ARG A 152 -2.02 -15.76 10.70
C ARG A 152 -1.08 -16.68 11.49
N ARG A 153 -1.54 -17.87 11.89
CA ARG A 153 -0.69 -18.87 12.56
C ARG A 153 0.44 -19.37 11.67
N LEU A 154 0.19 -19.58 10.38
CA LEU A 154 1.18 -19.98 9.39
C LEU A 154 2.31 -18.96 9.31
N VAL A 155 1.97 -17.68 9.11
CA VAL A 155 2.93 -16.57 9.06
C VAL A 155 3.70 -16.45 10.37
N MET A 156 2.99 -16.49 11.51
CA MET A 156 3.63 -16.36 12.83
C MET A 156 4.63 -17.49 13.10
N ARG A 157 4.31 -18.73 12.70
CA ARG A 157 5.25 -19.86 12.79
C ARG A 157 6.51 -19.59 11.98
N GLU A 158 6.34 -19.21 10.71
CA GLU A 158 7.46 -18.98 9.80
C GLU A 158 8.37 -17.83 10.28
N VAL A 159 7.78 -16.74 10.77
CA VAL A 159 8.54 -15.62 11.34
C VAL A 159 9.32 -16.04 12.59
N ASN A 160 8.70 -16.83 13.48
CA ASN A 160 9.37 -17.33 14.68
C ASN A 160 10.50 -18.34 14.35
N GLU A 161 10.36 -19.13 13.30
CA GLU A 161 11.38 -20.06 12.81
C GLU A 161 12.54 -19.34 12.11
N ALA A 162 12.27 -18.23 11.40
CA ALA A 162 13.27 -17.43 10.69
C ALA A 162 14.28 -16.71 11.62
N GLY A 163 14.03 -16.69 12.92
CA GLY A 163 15.08 -16.69 13.93
C GLY A 163 15.08 -15.54 14.93
N SER A 164 15.96 -15.73 15.91
CA SER A 164 16.58 -14.74 16.80
C SER A 164 18.11 -14.86 16.63
N GLY A 165 18.90 -13.86 17.03
CA GLY A 165 20.37 -13.93 16.95
C GLY A 165 21.02 -13.17 15.79
N ARG A 166 20.29 -12.30 15.08
CA ARG A 166 20.86 -11.54 13.96
C ARG A 166 21.66 -10.33 14.46
N ARG A 167 22.88 -10.13 13.93
CA ARG A 167 23.58 -8.85 14.00
C ARG A 167 22.81 -7.83 13.15
N GLY A 168 23.05 -6.54 13.38
CA GLY A 168 22.54 -5.52 12.49
C GLY A 168 23.17 -5.69 11.10
N GLU A 169 22.38 -5.47 10.05
CA GLU A 169 22.83 -5.57 8.66
C GLU A 169 22.62 -4.22 7.97
N ILE A 170 23.68 -3.71 7.37
CA ILE A 170 23.65 -2.60 6.40
C ILE A 170 24.16 -3.20 5.08
N GLY A 171 23.32 -3.15 4.05
CA GLY A 171 23.61 -3.69 2.73
C GLY A 171 24.71 -2.95 1.96
N ASN A 172 24.84 -3.25 0.68
CA ASN A 172 25.82 -2.60 -0.20
C ASN A 172 25.32 -1.22 -0.65
N ASP A 173 26.25 -0.31 -0.98
CA ASP A 173 25.96 1.01 -1.56
C ASP A 173 25.00 1.86 -0.72
N VAL A 174 24.89 1.58 0.58
CA VAL A 174 24.02 2.31 1.51
C VAL A 174 24.63 3.65 1.89
N ARG A 175 23.80 4.69 1.93
CA ARG A 175 24.18 6.04 2.35
C ARG A 175 23.44 6.41 3.63
N ILE A 176 24.18 6.63 4.72
CA ILE A 176 23.65 7.13 5.99
C ILE A 176 24.31 8.48 6.27
N LEU A 177 23.55 9.56 6.08
CA LEU A 177 24.05 10.92 6.14
C LEU A 177 23.29 11.73 7.19
N MET A 178 24.00 12.50 8.01
CA MET A 178 23.42 13.50 8.92
C MET A 178 22.33 12.94 9.86
N SER A 179 22.41 11.66 10.24
CA SER A 179 21.33 10.96 10.94
C SER A 179 21.61 10.80 12.44
N GLY A 180 20.58 10.86 13.27
CA GLY A 180 20.68 10.78 14.72
C GLY A 180 20.92 9.36 15.23
N GLU A 181 19.89 8.75 15.81
CA GLU A 181 19.94 7.39 16.36
C GLU A 181 19.42 6.36 15.35
N ILE A 182 20.19 5.31 15.10
CA ILE A 182 19.78 4.11 14.34
C ILE A 182 20.01 2.89 15.25
N SER A 183 18.94 2.36 15.84
CA SER A 183 19.02 1.28 16.82
C SER A 183 18.18 0.07 16.43
N ASN A 184 18.83 -1.09 16.24
CA ASN A 184 18.21 -2.33 15.79
C ASN A 184 17.45 -2.14 14.47
N VAL A 185 18.17 -1.66 13.45
CA VAL A 185 17.61 -1.46 12.11
C VAL A 185 18.38 -2.28 11.07
N CYS A 186 17.66 -3.04 10.24
CA CYS A 186 18.25 -3.64 9.05
C CYS A 186 18.03 -2.71 7.86
N ILE A 187 19.08 -2.42 7.09
CA ILE A 187 19.03 -1.52 5.94
C ILE A 187 19.51 -2.28 4.71
N GLY A 188 18.65 -2.45 3.71
CA GLY A 188 18.95 -3.14 2.45
C GLY A 188 19.80 -2.30 1.50
N ASP A 189 20.28 -2.95 0.44
CA ASP A 189 21.19 -2.39 -0.56
C ASP A 189 20.66 -1.10 -1.21
N SER A 190 21.56 -0.18 -1.55
CA SER A 190 21.27 1.08 -2.24
C SER A 190 20.25 2.00 -1.53
N CYS A 191 20.00 1.76 -0.24
CA CYS A 191 19.14 2.63 0.57
C CYS A 191 19.86 3.93 0.91
N GLU A 192 19.10 5.03 0.94
CA GLU A 192 19.59 6.31 1.46
C GLU A 192 18.78 6.74 2.69
N VAL A 193 19.49 6.95 3.80
CA VAL A 193 18.99 7.54 5.04
C VAL A 193 19.67 8.89 5.22
N HIS A 194 18.91 9.96 5.10
CA HIS A 194 19.44 11.32 5.11
C HIS A 194 18.68 12.23 6.06
N GLY A 195 19.31 12.55 7.20
CA GLY A 195 18.75 13.47 8.18
C GLY A 195 17.71 12.84 9.10
N ALA A 196 17.62 11.51 9.16
CA ALA A 196 16.66 10.83 10.01
C ALA A 196 16.96 11.16 11.48
N SER A 197 15.94 11.56 12.24
CA SER A 197 16.11 11.88 13.66
C SER A 197 16.30 10.61 14.49
N ARG A 198 15.46 9.61 14.25
CA ARG A 198 15.52 8.32 14.96
C ARG A 198 14.90 7.19 14.14
N LEU A 199 15.65 6.12 13.96
CA LEU A 199 15.16 4.86 13.41
C LEU A 199 15.39 3.76 14.45
N SER A 200 14.34 3.04 14.83
CA SER A 200 14.44 1.99 15.84
C SER A 200 13.65 0.76 15.44
N MET A 201 14.15 -0.44 15.76
CA MET A 201 13.39 -1.69 15.66
C MET A 201 12.71 -1.89 14.31
N SER A 202 13.43 -1.66 13.21
CA SER A 202 12.81 -1.58 11.88
C SER A 202 13.62 -2.31 10.81
N THR A 203 12.94 -2.74 9.75
CA THR A 203 13.59 -3.31 8.57
C THR A 203 13.26 -2.44 7.36
N ILE A 204 14.29 -1.93 6.69
CA ILE A 204 14.16 -1.11 5.48
C ILE A 204 14.69 -1.93 4.31
N GLN A 205 13.79 -2.51 3.52
CA GLN A 205 14.12 -3.19 2.28
C GLN A 205 14.40 -2.16 1.19
N SER A 206 15.40 -2.44 0.37
CA SER A 206 15.85 -1.58 -0.73
C SER A 206 16.62 -2.44 -1.73
N SER A 207 16.65 -2.01 -2.99
CA SER A 207 17.45 -2.62 -4.07
C SER A 207 17.89 -1.55 -5.07
N ASP A 208 18.86 -1.86 -5.91
CA ASP A 208 19.40 -0.91 -6.91
C ASP A 208 18.35 -0.34 -7.86
N ASP A 209 17.36 -1.17 -8.23
CA ASP A 209 16.29 -0.79 -9.15
C ASP A 209 15.04 -0.24 -8.44
N ALA A 210 14.94 -0.42 -7.12
CA ALA A 210 13.87 0.07 -6.26
C ALA A 210 14.43 0.63 -4.94
N PRO A 211 15.26 1.70 -4.98
CA PRO A 211 15.91 2.20 -3.79
C PRO A 211 14.90 2.85 -2.84
N SER A 212 15.01 2.54 -1.56
CA SER A 212 14.21 3.18 -0.51
C SER A 212 14.90 4.43 0.05
N TYR A 213 14.11 5.41 0.45
CA TYR A 213 14.61 6.69 0.97
C TYR A 213 13.97 7.07 2.30
N ILE A 214 14.80 7.32 3.31
CA ILE A 214 14.37 7.84 4.60
C ILE A 214 14.95 9.24 4.81
N GLY A 215 14.09 10.25 4.80
CA GLY A 215 14.47 11.64 4.77
C GLY A 215 14.57 12.32 6.13
N THR A 216 14.64 13.65 6.06
CA THR A 216 14.92 14.52 7.21
C THR A 216 13.83 14.49 8.27
N ASP A 217 14.25 14.53 9.53
CA ASP A 217 13.42 14.58 10.74
C ASP A 217 12.45 13.40 10.93
N VAL A 218 12.64 12.32 10.17
CA VAL A 218 11.83 11.11 10.33
C VAL A 218 12.10 10.46 11.68
N ILE A 219 11.01 10.07 12.34
CA ILE A 219 11.02 9.19 13.52
C ILE A 219 10.23 7.94 13.14
N MET A 220 10.90 6.79 13.09
CA MET A 220 10.28 5.52 12.72
C MET A 220 10.65 4.40 13.70
N GLU A 221 9.65 3.73 14.23
CA GLU A 221 9.79 2.64 15.20
C GLU A 221 8.95 1.43 14.83
N ASN A 222 9.44 0.22 15.14
CA ASN A 222 8.68 -1.05 15.06
C ASN A 222 8.04 -1.33 13.69
N SER A 223 8.71 -0.94 12.61
CA SER A 223 8.10 -0.87 11.27
C SER A 223 8.92 -1.58 10.20
N VAL A 224 8.24 -1.99 9.12
CA VAL A 224 8.88 -2.59 7.95
C VAL A 224 8.57 -1.74 6.72
N VAL A 225 9.61 -1.39 5.97
CA VAL A 225 9.56 -0.63 4.73
C VAL A 225 9.96 -1.55 3.58
N ALA A 226 9.10 -1.68 2.57
CA ALA A 226 9.34 -2.42 1.35
C ALA A 226 10.06 -1.54 0.30
N CYS A 227 10.61 -2.16 -0.74
CA CYS A 227 11.44 -1.49 -1.73
C CYS A 227 10.74 -0.33 -2.45
N GLY A 228 11.53 0.69 -2.82
CA GLY A 228 11.08 1.88 -3.55
C GLY A 228 10.26 2.87 -2.73
N ALA A 229 10.04 2.62 -1.44
CA ALA A 229 9.26 3.49 -0.58
C ALA A 229 10.07 4.71 -0.12
N SER A 230 9.36 5.80 0.17
CA SER A 230 9.96 7.04 0.68
C SER A 230 9.22 7.52 1.93
N VAL A 231 9.94 7.65 3.05
CA VAL A 231 9.42 8.23 4.30
C VAL A 231 10.21 9.50 4.58
N VAL A 232 9.58 10.67 4.59
CA VAL A 232 10.30 11.96 4.50
C VAL A 232 9.63 13.06 5.33
N ASP A 233 10.27 14.24 5.35
CA ASP A 233 9.70 15.51 5.79
C ASP A 233 9.03 15.46 7.18
N GLY A 234 9.73 14.89 8.15
CA GLY A 234 9.26 14.84 9.55
C GLY A 234 8.12 13.85 9.82
N ALA A 235 7.89 12.88 8.93
CA ALA A 235 6.93 11.80 9.16
C ALA A 235 7.23 11.02 10.46
N LYS A 236 6.17 10.61 11.16
CA LYS A 236 6.25 9.86 12.43
C LYS A 236 5.53 8.54 12.31
N ILE A 237 6.27 7.45 12.39
CA ILE A 237 5.76 6.11 12.08
C ILE A 237 6.01 5.19 13.26
N ASP A 238 4.96 4.53 13.75
CA ASP A 238 5.08 3.49 14.77
C ASP A 238 4.20 2.28 14.42
N ASN A 239 4.74 1.07 14.56
CA ASN A 239 4.02 -0.17 14.32
C ASN A 239 3.35 -0.24 12.93
N CYS A 240 4.07 0.10 11.86
CA CYS A 240 3.51 0.18 10.52
C CYS A 240 4.20 -0.73 9.50
N PHE A 241 3.44 -1.10 8.46
CA PHE A 241 4.00 -1.63 7.23
C PHE A 241 3.88 -0.58 6.12
N ILE A 242 5.00 -0.28 5.47
CA ILE A 242 5.10 0.68 4.38
C ILE A 242 5.49 -0.10 3.13
N GLY A 243 4.50 -0.35 2.28
CA GLY A 243 4.63 -1.20 1.10
C GLY A 243 5.37 -0.54 -0.07
N GLU A 244 5.34 -1.25 -1.19
CA GLU A 244 6.14 -0.95 -2.38
C GLU A 244 5.80 0.42 -2.96
N THR A 245 6.82 1.25 -3.16
CA THR A 245 6.65 2.61 -3.73
C THR A 245 5.63 3.47 -2.98
N VAL A 246 5.44 3.21 -1.67
CA VAL A 246 4.62 4.06 -0.81
C VAL A 246 5.38 5.34 -0.49
N HIS A 247 4.66 6.46 -0.48
CA HIS A 247 5.17 7.74 0.01
C HIS A 247 4.48 8.14 1.31
N ILE A 248 5.25 8.47 2.34
CA ILE A 248 4.76 9.11 3.57
C ILE A 248 5.60 10.35 3.88
N GLY A 249 4.97 11.53 3.91
CA GLY A 249 5.68 12.80 4.00
C GLY A 249 4.93 13.89 4.74
N ARG A 250 5.53 15.09 4.69
CA ARG A 250 4.99 16.36 5.20
C ARG A 250 4.36 16.27 6.59
N GLY A 251 5.08 15.64 7.52
CA GLY A 251 4.67 15.48 8.91
C GLY A 251 3.47 14.55 9.13
N PHE A 252 3.17 13.65 8.18
CA PHE A 252 2.15 12.63 8.38
C PHE A 252 2.54 11.70 9.54
N SER A 253 1.58 11.37 10.40
CA SER A 253 1.77 10.43 11.51
C SER A 253 0.99 9.14 11.29
N ALA A 254 1.59 7.99 11.57
CA ALA A 254 0.93 6.70 11.43
C ALA A 254 1.21 5.80 12.63
N GLU A 255 0.17 5.14 13.13
CA GLU A 255 0.24 4.13 14.19
C GLU A 255 -0.55 2.88 13.79
N SER A 256 0.01 1.70 14.02
CA SER A 256 -0.68 0.41 13.84
C SER A 256 -1.38 0.28 12.48
N SER A 257 -0.75 0.79 11.41
CA SER A 257 -1.38 0.97 10.10
C SER A 257 -0.56 0.31 8.99
N LEU A 258 -1.25 -0.12 7.95
CA LEU A 258 -0.65 -0.78 6.79
C LEU A 258 -0.90 0.05 5.55
N PHE A 259 0.16 0.33 4.80
CA PHE A 259 0.11 1.05 3.54
C PHE A 259 0.66 0.14 2.45
N PHE A 260 -0.15 -0.13 1.44
CA PHE A 260 0.20 -1.04 0.34
C PHE A 260 0.48 -0.27 -0.95
N ALA A 261 0.89 -1.00 -1.99
CA ALA A 261 1.53 -0.48 -3.20
C ALA A 261 1.02 0.89 -3.70
N ASN A 262 1.95 1.81 -3.95
CA ASN A 262 1.68 3.15 -4.50
C ASN A 262 0.72 4.03 -3.67
N SER A 263 0.55 3.74 -2.38
CA SER A 263 -0.17 4.64 -1.47
C SER A 263 0.62 5.93 -1.24
N TYR A 264 -0.09 7.03 -1.00
CA TYR A 264 0.52 8.36 -0.85
C TYR A 264 -0.10 9.11 0.32
N MET A 265 0.69 9.40 1.35
CA MET A 265 0.24 9.97 2.62
C MET A 265 1.04 11.22 2.99
N ASP A 266 0.37 12.36 3.06
CA ASP A 266 0.92 13.67 3.41
C ASP A 266 -0.03 14.40 4.37
N ASN A 267 0.52 15.21 5.27
CA ASN A 267 -0.21 16.20 6.09
C ASN A 267 -1.38 15.67 6.96
N GLY A 268 -1.38 14.40 7.36
CA GLY A 268 -2.52 13.77 8.05
C GLY A 268 -2.08 12.74 9.08
N GLU A 269 -3.06 11.96 9.54
CA GLU A 269 -2.87 10.91 10.53
C GLU A 269 -3.54 9.61 10.06
N ALA A 270 -2.90 8.48 10.31
CA ALA A 270 -3.51 7.16 10.20
C ALA A 270 -3.36 6.37 11.50
N CYS A 271 -4.45 5.79 11.99
CA CYS A 271 -4.43 4.88 13.15
C CYS A 271 -5.28 3.64 12.88
N ALA A 272 -4.75 2.44 13.15
CA ALA A 272 -5.44 1.18 12.91
C ALA A 272 -6.04 1.07 11.50
N SER A 273 -5.35 1.61 10.48
CA SER A 273 -5.89 1.70 9.10
C SER A 273 -5.28 0.67 8.18
N PHE A 274 -6.13 0.04 7.37
CA PHE A 274 -5.73 -0.79 6.24
C PHE A 274 -5.84 0.05 4.97
N CYS A 275 -4.72 0.58 4.50
CA CYS A 275 -4.62 1.35 3.26
C CYS A 275 -4.11 0.44 2.15
N GLY A 276 -5.03 -0.22 1.44
CA GLY A 276 -4.75 -1.01 0.23
C GLY A 276 -4.14 -0.16 -0.90
N PRO A 277 -3.76 -0.79 -2.02
CA PRO A 277 -3.06 -0.12 -3.11
C PRO A 277 -3.72 1.19 -3.56
N PHE A 278 -2.90 2.19 -3.90
CA PHE A 278 -3.33 3.52 -4.34
C PHE A 278 -4.22 4.30 -3.35
N SER A 279 -4.14 4.01 -2.05
CA SER A 279 -4.81 4.82 -1.03
C SER A 279 -4.07 6.16 -0.87
N THR A 280 -4.79 7.27 -0.99
CA THR A 280 -4.21 8.61 -1.05
C THR A 280 -4.83 9.54 -0.01
N SER A 281 -3.97 10.20 0.77
CA SER A 281 -4.30 11.39 1.56
C SER A 281 -3.20 12.42 1.38
N HIS A 282 -3.45 13.46 0.58
CA HIS A 282 -2.41 14.46 0.26
C HIS A 282 -2.52 15.77 1.07
N HIS A 283 -3.74 16.10 1.54
CA HIS A 283 -4.05 17.40 2.10
C HIS A 283 -4.23 17.37 3.61
N LYS A 284 -3.97 18.52 4.25
CA LYS A 284 -4.20 18.73 5.68
C LYS A 284 -5.69 18.91 6.00
N SER A 285 -6.24 18.48 7.14
CA SER A 285 -5.77 17.50 8.14
C SER A 285 -6.64 16.25 8.03
N SER A 286 -6.28 15.28 7.18
CA SER A 286 -7.04 14.03 7.10
C SER A 286 -6.75 13.13 8.30
N LEU A 287 -7.78 12.53 8.90
CA LEU A 287 -7.66 11.41 9.84
C LEU A 287 -8.22 10.17 9.17
N LEU A 288 -7.37 9.14 8.99
CA LEU A 288 -7.72 7.81 8.53
C LEU A 288 -7.69 6.86 9.72
N ILE A 289 -8.83 6.53 10.29
CA ILE A 289 -8.86 5.74 11.53
C ILE A 289 -9.81 4.56 11.42
N GLY A 290 -9.37 3.38 11.87
CA GLY A 290 -10.20 2.17 11.93
C GLY A 290 -10.95 1.89 10.63
N GLY A 291 -10.24 1.87 9.50
CA GLY A 291 -10.86 1.79 8.19
C GLY A 291 -10.10 0.91 7.22
N MET A 292 -10.83 0.25 6.33
CA MET A 292 -10.27 -0.41 5.15
C MET A 292 -10.51 0.47 3.92
N PHE A 293 -9.43 0.78 3.22
CA PHE A 293 -9.40 1.65 2.05
C PHE A 293 -8.68 0.93 0.90
N SER A 294 -9.10 1.15 -0.34
CA SER A 294 -8.42 0.63 -1.52
C SER A 294 -8.69 1.54 -2.71
N PHE A 295 -7.66 1.91 -3.47
CA PHE A 295 -7.75 2.90 -4.55
C PHE A 295 -8.47 4.19 -4.11
N TYR A 296 -8.32 4.53 -2.85
CA TYR A 296 -9.10 5.52 -2.15
C TYR A 296 -8.47 6.91 -2.31
N ASN A 297 -9.31 7.94 -2.43
CA ASN A 297 -8.85 9.32 -2.42
C ASN A 297 -9.55 10.12 -1.33
N ALA A 298 -8.80 10.52 -0.31
CA ALA A 298 -9.27 11.35 0.78
C ALA A 298 -9.33 12.82 0.34
N GLY A 299 -10.54 13.40 0.36
CA GLY A 299 -10.71 14.85 0.29
C GLY A 299 -10.04 15.56 1.47
N SER A 300 -9.68 16.83 1.31
CA SER A 300 -9.05 17.63 2.36
C SER A 300 -9.90 17.65 3.62
N ALA A 301 -9.28 17.56 4.81
CA ALA A 301 -10.00 17.57 6.09
C ALA A 301 -11.06 16.45 6.21
N THR A 302 -10.81 15.30 5.58
CA THR A 302 -11.60 14.09 5.84
C THR A 302 -11.34 13.59 7.25
N ASN A 303 -12.39 13.20 7.96
CA ASN A 303 -12.29 12.69 9.32
C ASN A 303 -13.19 11.46 9.51
N GLN A 304 -12.74 10.47 10.28
CA GLN A 304 -13.61 9.40 10.75
C GLN A 304 -13.55 9.23 12.27
N SER A 305 -14.61 8.65 12.83
CA SER A 305 -14.75 8.41 14.26
C SER A 305 -15.02 6.93 14.54
N ASN A 306 -14.08 6.27 15.21
CA ASN A 306 -14.13 4.84 15.60
C ASN A 306 -14.56 4.60 17.06
N HIS A 307 -14.64 5.63 17.89
CA HIS A 307 -14.97 5.47 19.30
C HIS A 307 -16.43 5.08 19.55
N ALA A 308 -16.62 3.95 20.22
CA ALA A 308 -17.81 3.69 21.01
C ALA A 308 -17.67 4.44 22.34
N TYR A 309 -18.42 5.53 22.52
CA TYR A 309 -18.27 6.53 23.61
C TYR A 309 -17.85 5.98 24.99
N LYS A 310 -18.40 4.84 25.43
CA LYS A 310 -18.08 4.21 26.74
C LYS A 310 -17.20 2.96 26.66
N MET A 311 -17.01 2.40 25.46
CA MET A 311 -16.40 1.08 25.26
C MET A 311 -15.06 1.13 24.51
N GLY A 312 -14.61 2.33 24.11
CA GLY A 312 -13.32 2.54 23.46
C GLY A 312 -13.38 2.52 21.92
N PRO A 313 -12.21 2.55 21.26
CA PRO A 313 -12.08 2.66 19.81
C PRO A 313 -12.26 1.32 19.11
N VAL A 314 -13.51 0.83 19.06
CA VAL A 314 -13.83 -0.54 18.60
C VAL A 314 -14.54 -0.61 17.24
N HIS A 315 -15.06 0.51 16.74
CA HIS A 315 -15.79 0.52 15.48
C HIS A 315 -14.85 0.71 14.31
N TRP A 316 -15.18 0.09 13.19
CA TRP A 316 -14.44 0.27 11.95
C TRP A 316 -15.35 0.24 10.74
N GLY A 317 -14.84 0.70 9.60
CA GLY A 317 -15.60 0.75 8.37
C GLY A 317 -14.80 0.38 7.13
N VAL A 318 -15.49 0.33 6.01
CA VAL A 318 -14.92 0.02 4.70
C VAL A 318 -15.34 1.10 3.72
N LEU A 319 -14.36 1.77 3.12
CA LEU A 319 -14.52 2.52 1.88
C LEU A 319 -13.95 1.67 0.76
N ASP A 320 -14.84 0.96 0.07
CA ASP A 320 -14.48 -0.03 -0.92
C ASP A 320 -13.75 0.59 -2.13
N ARG A 321 -13.15 -0.25 -2.97
CA ARG A 321 -12.27 0.13 -4.09
C ARG A 321 -12.75 1.36 -4.85
N GLY A 322 -11.87 2.35 -5.00
CA GLY A 322 -12.13 3.53 -5.83
C GLY A 322 -13.06 4.55 -5.17
N SER A 323 -13.44 4.32 -3.91
CA SER A 323 -14.24 5.28 -3.15
C SER A 323 -13.48 6.58 -2.92
N LYS A 324 -14.22 7.65 -2.65
CA LYS A 324 -13.67 8.97 -2.38
C LYS A 324 -14.44 9.66 -1.29
N THR A 325 -13.78 10.58 -0.60
CA THR A 325 -14.46 11.57 0.25
C THR A 325 -14.31 12.95 -0.37
N ALA A 326 -15.38 13.75 -0.28
CA ALA A 326 -15.26 15.17 -0.53
C ALA A 326 -14.50 15.87 0.61
N SER A 327 -14.02 17.07 0.33
CA SER A 327 -13.41 17.91 1.36
C SER A 327 -14.38 18.17 2.52
N GLY A 328 -13.89 18.05 3.76
CA GLY A 328 -14.68 18.21 4.98
C GLY A 328 -15.62 17.05 5.30
N CYS A 329 -15.49 15.90 4.64
CA CYS A 329 -16.30 14.73 4.94
C CYS A 329 -16.01 14.19 6.35
N HIS A 330 -17.08 13.82 7.07
CA HIS A 330 -16.97 13.17 8.38
C HIS A 330 -17.83 11.91 8.42
N ILE A 331 -17.21 10.75 8.68
CA ILE A 331 -17.90 9.45 8.71
C ILE A 331 -17.84 8.88 10.12
N ILE A 332 -18.99 8.47 10.67
CA ILE A 332 -19.05 7.78 11.96
C ILE A 332 -19.14 6.27 11.74
N TRP A 333 -18.16 5.54 12.26
CA TRP A 333 -18.12 4.08 12.17
C TRP A 333 -19.11 3.39 13.12
N PRO A 334 -19.61 2.20 12.75
CA PRO A 334 -19.29 1.43 11.53
C PRO A 334 -20.01 1.97 10.29
N ALA A 335 -19.40 1.82 9.10
CA ALA A 335 -20.07 2.08 7.82
C ALA A 335 -19.34 1.33 6.69
N THR A 336 -20.11 0.87 5.70
CA THR A 336 -19.62 0.14 4.53
C THR A 336 -20.12 0.83 3.27
N ILE A 337 -19.22 1.45 2.54
CA ILE A 337 -19.50 2.24 1.33
C ILE A 337 -19.07 1.43 0.11
N GLY A 338 -19.97 1.24 -0.86
CA GLY A 338 -19.72 0.42 -2.05
C GLY A 338 -18.71 1.03 -3.01
N ALA A 339 -18.07 0.18 -3.82
CA ALA A 339 -17.00 0.55 -4.73
C ALA A 339 -17.34 1.78 -5.61
N PHE A 340 -16.32 2.59 -5.90
CA PHE A 340 -16.40 3.81 -6.72
C PHE A 340 -17.43 4.83 -6.24
N SER A 341 -17.79 4.83 -4.95
CA SER A 341 -18.75 5.79 -4.40
C SER A 341 -18.06 7.02 -3.83
N MET A 342 -18.76 8.14 -3.80
CA MET A 342 -18.28 9.39 -3.20
C MET A 342 -19.09 9.72 -1.96
N VAL A 343 -18.41 9.96 -0.84
CA VAL A 343 -19.02 10.34 0.43
C VAL A 343 -18.87 11.84 0.67
N MET A 344 -19.95 12.50 1.05
CA MET A 344 -20.03 13.96 1.20
C MET A 344 -20.72 14.34 2.49
N GLY A 345 -20.25 15.39 3.14
CA GLY A 345 -20.83 15.90 4.38
C GLY A 345 -20.59 14.98 5.58
N LYS A 346 -21.46 15.09 6.58
CA LYS A 346 -21.40 14.30 7.82
C LYS A 346 -22.36 13.11 7.73
N VAL A 347 -21.82 11.90 7.72
CA VAL A 347 -22.55 10.64 7.64
C VAL A 347 -22.50 9.94 8.99
N SER A 348 -23.64 9.92 9.70
CA SER A 348 -23.76 9.42 11.08
C SER A 348 -24.64 8.19 11.23
N GLU A 349 -25.30 7.76 10.16
CA GLU A 349 -26.36 6.75 10.21
C GLU A 349 -25.81 5.32 10.10
N HIS A 350 -24.49 5.15 10.13
CA HIS A 350 -23.80 3.88 9.97
C HIS A 350 -24.24 3.13 8.69
N PRO A 351 -24.16 3.77 7.51
CA PRO A 351 -24.68 3.17 6.28
C PRO A 351 -23.94 1.88 5.93
N ASP A 352 -24.69 0.84 5.60
CA ASP A 352 -24.19 -0.31 4.84
C ASP A 352 -24.84 -0.27 3.46
N VAL A 353 -24.08 0.27 2.50
CA VAL A 353 -24.51 0.53 1.13
C VAL A 353 -23.57 -0.11 0.12
N ARG A 354 -22.91 -1.21 0.52
CA ARG A 354 -21.98 -1.97 -0.35
C ARG A 354 -22.65 -2.44 -1.64
N SER A 355 -23.92 -2.83 -1.55
CA SER A 355 -24.77 -3.26 -2.67
C SER A 355 -25.14 -2.13 -3.64
N LEU A 356 -24.71 -0.89 -3.39
CA LEU A 356 -24.98 0.27 -4.23
C LEU A 356 -23.67 0.93 -4.67
N PRO A 357 -22.87 0.31 -5.57
CA PRO A 357 -21.63 0.91 -6.07
C PRO A 357 -21.92 2.15 -6.92
N PHE A 358 -20.87 2.95 -7.18
CA PHE A 358 -20.95 4.20 -7.94
C PHE A 358 -21.93 5.22 -7.34
N SER A 359 -22.19 5.16 -6.05
CA SER A 359 -23.17 6.02 -5.40
C SER A 359 -22.56 7.33 -4.93
N TYR A 360 -23.39 8.38 -4.86
CA TYR A 360 -23.11 9.48 -3.94
C TYR A 360 -23.80 9.20 -2.61
N VAL A 361 -23.06 9.27 -1.51
CA VAL A 361 -23.55 9.13 -0.13
C VAL A 361 -23.41 10.48 0.55
N ILE A 362 -24.53 11.16 0.76
CA ILE A 362 -24.57 12.58 1.09
C ILE A 362 -25.23 12.78 2.45
N GLY A 363 -24.43 13.14 3.44
CA GLY A 363 -24.91 13.62 4.72
C GLY A 363 -25.49 15.04 4.60
N ASN A 364 -26.79 15.18 4.84
CA ASN A 364 -27.51 16.45 4.82
C ASN A 364 -28.34 16.63 6.10
N GLY A 365 -27.83 17.44 7.02
CA GLY A 365 -28.46 17.64 8.32
C GLY A 365 -28.45 16.34 9.13
N THR A 366 -29.64 15.79 9.39
CA THR A 366 -29.85 14.53 10.14
C THR A 366 -30.16 13.35 9.23
N LYS A 367 -30.11 13.52 7.90
CA LYS A 367 -30.40 12.47 6.93
C LYS A 367 -29.17 12.16 6.09
N THR A 368 -28.95 10.89 5.80
CA THR A 368 -28.03 10.46 4.74
C THR A 368 -28.81 10.06 3.50
N TYR A 369 -28.50 10.71 2.39
CA TYR A 369 -29.08 10.47 1.07
C TYR A 369 -28.14 9.62 0.21
N ILE A 370 -28.70 8.69 -0.54
CA ILE A 370 -27.97 7.91 -1.53
C ILE A 370 -28.48 8.27 -2.92
N VAL A 371 -27.55 8.49 -3.85
CA VAL A 371 -27.84 8.66 -5.28
C VAL A 371 -27.17 7.50 -6.02
N PRO A 372 -27.87 6.38 -6.25
CA PRO A 372 -27.27 5.16 -6.78
C PRO A 372 -26.75 5.32 -8.21
N GLY A 373 -25.59 4.73 -8.50
CA GLY A 373 -25.05 4.61 -9.86
C GLY A 373 -24.50 5.90 -10.49
N ILE A 374 -24.73 7.07 -9.89
CA ILE A 374 -24.44 8.38 -10.49
C ILE A 374 -22.96 8.58 -10.84
N ASN A 375 -22.06 8.04 -10.02
CA ASN A 375 -20.63 8.25 -10.17
C ASN A 375 -20.02 7.45 -11.32
N LEU A 376 -20.78 6.55 -11.94
CA LEU A 376 -20.35 5.79 -13.12
C LEU A 376 -20.09 6.70 -14.32
N SER A 377 -20.86 7.78 -14.42
CA SER A 377 -20.86 8.67 -15.59
C SER A 377 -20.17 10.00 -15.32
N THR A 378 -19.20 10.04 -14.40
CA THR A 378 -18.50 11.28 -14.03
C THR A 378 -17.09 11.33 -14.60
N VAL A 379 -16.63 12.53 -14.95
CA VAL A 379 -15.24 12.75 -15.38
C VAL A 379 -14.24 12.29 -14.30
N GLY A 380 -14.60 12.45 -13.03
CA GLY A 380 -13.77 12.06 -11.89
C GLY A 380 -13.50 10.55 -11.83
N THR A 381 -14.50 9.71 -12.09
CA THR A 381 -14.31 8.24 -12.12
C THR A 381 -13.50 7.82 -13.34
N TRP A 382 -13.84 8.33 -14.53
CA TRP A 382 -13.12 8.03 -15.76
C TRP A 382 -11.62 8.34 -15.64
N ARG A 383 -11.30 9.52 -15.12
CA ARG A 383 -9.92 10.00 -14.97
C ARG A 383 -9.11 9.15 -14.00
N ASP A 384 -9.71 8.74 -12.89
CA ASP A 384 -8.96 8.06 -11.82
C ASP A 384 -8.64 6.61 -12.19
N VAL A 385 -9.59 5.89 -12.80
CA VAL A 385 -9.35 4.56 -13.37
C VAL A 385 -8.20 4.58 -14.37
N GLY A 386 -8.19 5.56 -15.30
CA GLY A 386 -7.13 5.69 -16.30
C GLY A 386 -5.77 6.14 -15.74
N LYS A 387 -5.72 6.61 -14.49
CA LYS A 387 -4.48 7.05 -13.83
C LYS A 387 -3.74 5.93 -13.12
N TRP A 388 -4.43 4.94 -12.55
CA TRP A 388 -3.79 3.94 -11.71
C TRP A 388 -2.67 3.15 -12.42
N PRO A 389 -2.85 2.62 -13.64
CA PRO A 389 -1.77 1.93 -14.35
C PRO A 389 -0.56 2.84 -14.63
N LYS A 390 -0.79 4.14 -14.86
CA LYS A 390 0.26 5.14 -15.13
C LYS A 390 0.96 5.62 -13.87
N ARG A 391 0.35 5.39 -12.71
CA ARG A 391 0.87 5.77 -11.39
C ARG A 391 1.52 4.61 -10.66
N ASP A 392 1.38 3.39 -11.16
CA ASP A 392 2.16 2.26 -10.66
C ASP A 392 3.63 2.50 -11.06
N LYS A 393 4.44 2.84 -10.06
CA LYS A 393 5.85 3.17 -10.24
C LYS A 393 6.78 2.05 -9.79
N ARG A 394 6.22 0.90 -9.42
CA ARG A 394 7.00 -0.25 -8.98
C ARG A 394 7.77 -0.85 -10.17
N PRO A 395 9.08 -1.09 -10.04
CA PRO A 395 9.80 -1.90 -11.02
C PRO A 395 9.37 -3.37 -10.89
N ALA A 396 9.51 -4.13 -11.97
CA ALA A 396 9.02 -5.52 -12.05
C ALA A 396 9.60 -6.45 -10.95
N SER A 397 10.83 -6.21 -10.49
CA SER A 397 11.49 -6.93 -9.40
C SER A 397 10.86 -6.69 -8.02
N ALA A 398 10.22 -5.54 -7.83
CA ALA A 398 9.60 -5.09 -6.60
C ALA A 398 8.06 -4.99 -6.74
N MET A 399 7.46 -5.89 -7.54
CA MET A 399 6.01 -6.04 -7.65
C MET A 399 5.55 -7.32 -6.95
N ARG A 400 5.25 -7.21 -5.65
CA ARG A 400 4.74 -8.31 -4.81
C ARG A 400 3.25 -8.18 -4.57
N ASP A 401 2.73 -6.96 -4.38
CA ASP A 401 1.28 -6.75 -4.29
C ASP A 401 0.63 -7.05 -5.65
N MET A 402 -0.35 -7.93 -5.64
CA MET A 402 -1.15 -8.30 -6.82
C MET A 402 -2.28 -7.28 -7.00
N VAL A 403 -2.24 -6.51 -8.09
CA VAL A 403 -3.12 -5.35 -8.26
C VAL A 403 -3.82 -5.40 -9.62
N ASN A 404 -5.14 -5.58 -9.62
CA ASN A 404 -5.95 -5.45 -10.83
C ASN A 404 -6.44 -4.00 -10.98
N CYS A 405 -6.11 -3.33 -12.08
CA CYS A 405 -6.66 -2.00 -12.41
C CYS A 405 -7.91 -2.05 -13.32
N ALA A 406 -8.44 -3.24 -13.61
CA ALA A 406 -9.53 -3.45 -14.54
C ALA A 406 -10.83 -2.73 -14.13
N PHE A 407 -11.48 -2.12 -15.12
CA PHE A 407 -12.73 -1.37 -14.95
C PHE A 407 -13.61 -1.42 -16.20
N PRO A 408 -14.92 -1.69 -16.08
CA PRO A 408 -15.55 -2.32 -14.92
C PRO A 408 -14.98 -3.73 -14.69
N ASN A 409 -15.28 -4.36 -13.54
CA ASN A 409 -14.76 -5.69 -13.21
C ASN A 409 -15.81 -6.56 -12.50
N PRO A 410 -15.62 -7.90 -12.46
CA PRO A 410 -16.62 -8.83 -11.92
C PRO A 410 -17.05 -8.53 -10.46
N TYR A 411 -16.09 -8.14 -9.60
CA TYR A 411 -16.35 -7.80 -8.21
C TYR A 411 -17.34 -6.65 -8.07
N VAL A 412 -17.19 -5.59 -8.86
CA VAL A 412 -18.16 -4.48 -8.84
C VAL A 412 -19.48 -4.89 -9.49
N MET A 413 -19.43 -5.67 -10.58
CA MET A 413 -20.63 -6.06 -11.32
C MET A 413 -21.58 -6.95 -10.54
N GLN A 414 -21.08 -7.76 -9.60
CA GLN A 414 -21.97 -8.53 -8.72
C GLN A 414 -22.84 -7.61 -7.85
N TYR A 415 -22.27 -6.51 -7.35
CA TYR A 415 -23.01 -5.53 -6.55
C TYR A 415 -23.87 -4.62 -7.41
N VAL A 416 -23.50 -4.37 -8.68
CA VAL A 416 -24.41 -3.73 -9.64
C VAL A 416 -25.67 -4.58 -9.86
N ALA A 417 -25.52 -5.89 -10.04
CA ALA A 417 -26.65 -6.81 -10.17
C ALA A 417 -27.51 -6.85 -8.89
N GLU A 418 -26.88 -7.04 -7.73
CA GLU A 418 -27.56 -7.02 -6.42
C GLU A 418 -28.28 -5.68 -6.17
N GLY A 419 -27.60 -4.57 -6.46
CA GLY A 419 -28.13 -3.22 -6.32
C GLY A 419 -29.34 -2.98 -7.19
N LYS A 420 -29.35 -3.45 -8.44
CA LYS A 420 -30.50 -3.35 -9.33
C LYS A 420 -31.72 -4.07 -8.76
N ASP A 421 -31.52 -5.28 -8.24
CA ASP A 421 -32.59 -6.06 -7.62
C ASP A 421 -33.07 -5.42 -6.30
N LEU A 422 -32.15 -4.85 -5.52
CA LEU A 422 -32.48 -4.07 -4.33
C LEU A 422 -33.37 -2.88 -4.69
N LEU A 423 -33.00 -2.06 -5.69
CA LEU A 423 -33.80 -0.89 -6.07
C LEU A 423 -35.20 -1.31 -6.56
N ARG A 424 -35.33 -2.42 -7.29
CA ARG A 424 -36.64 -2.96 -7.71
C ARG A 424 -37.47 -3.40 -6.52
N ARG A 425 -36.84 -4.07 -5.55
CA ARG A 425 -37.48 -4.52 -4.31
C ARG A 425 -37.99 -3.35 -3.48
N LEU A 426 -37.21 -2.28 -3.33
CA LEU A 426 -37.64 -1.07 -2.63
C LEU A 426 -38.90 -0.46 -3.27
N VAL A 427 -38.98 -0.44 -4.60
CA VAL A 427 -40.18 0.02 -5.33
C VAL A 427 -41.38 -0.88 -5.06
N ALA A 428 -41.18 -2.20 -5.13
CA ALA A 428 -42.25 -3.17 -4.89
C ALA A 428 -42.78 -3.14 -3.46
N GLU A 429 -41.91 -2.98 -2.47
CA GLU A 429 -42.25 -3.03 -1.04
C GLU A 429 -42.82 -1.69 -0.51
N GLN A 430 -42.33 -0.56 -0.99
CA GLN A 430 -42.69 0.77 -0.46
C GLN A 430 -43.66 1.54 -1.37
N GLY A 431 -43.90 1.04 -2.58
CA GLY A 431 -44.86 1.58 -3.53
C GLY A 431 -44.23 2.38 -4.67
N GLU A 432 -44.82 2.26 -5.86
CA GLU A 432 -44.32 2.86 -7.10
C GLU A 432 -44.34 4.39 -7.12
N GLN A 433 -45.24 5.01 -6.35
CA GLN A 433 -45.44 6.46 -6.30
C GLN A 433 -44.81 7.11 -5.07
N CYS A 434 -43.97 6.38 -4.31
CA CYS A 434 -43.25 6.96 -3.18
C CYS A 434 -42.26 8.03 -3.68
N GLU A 435 -42.23 9.21 -3.06
CA GLU A 435 -41.27 10.27 -3.42
C GLU A 435 -39.84 9.95 -2.94
N GLU A 436 -39.72 9.23 -1.82
CA GLU A 436 -38.47 8.91 -1.14
C GLU A 436 -38.54 7.47 -0.59
N TYR A 437 -37.58 6.63 -0.97
CA TYR A 437 -37.44 5.25 -0.49
C TYR A 437 -36.46 5.19 0.67
N THR A 438 -36.73 4.32 1.64
CA THR A 438 -35.84 4.08 2.79
C THR A 438 -35.04 2.80 2.57
N TYR A 439 -33.72 2.85 2.76
CA TYR A 439 -32.85 1.68 2.79
C TYR A 439 -31.96 1.73 4.04
N GLY A 440 -32.21 0.82 4.98
CA GLY A 440 -31.64 0.92 6.33
C GLY A 440 -32.04 2.25 6.99
N LYS A 441 -31.04 3.07 7.34
CA LYS A 441 -31.24 4.43 7.88
C LYS A 441 -31.01 5.55 6.85
N CYS A 442 -30.90 5.19 5.57
CA CYS A 442 -30.63 6.10 4.48
C CYS A 442 -31.86 6.30 3.57
N PHE A 443 -31.81 7.36 2.76
CA PHE A 443 -32.93 7.79 1.92
C PHE A 443 -32.53 7.88 0.44
N ILE A 444 -33.40 7.44 -0.45
CA ILE A 444 -33.20 7.48 -1.91
C ILE A 444 -34.39 8.19 -2.55
N LYS A 445 -34.18 9.33 -3.19
CA LYS A 445 -35.25 10.01 -3.95
C LYS A 445 -35.69 9.14 -5.12
N ARG A 446 -36.98 9.10 -5.43
CA ARG A 446 -37.53 8.33 -6.56
C ARG A 446 -36.81 8.58 -7.87
N SER A 447 -36.54 9.84 -8.20
CA SER A 447 -35.83 10.22 -9.42
C SER A 447 -34.41 9.68 -9.47
N ALA A 448 -33.71 9.61 -8.33
CA ALA A 448 -32.38 9.03 -8.21
C ALA A 448 -32.44 7.50 -8.32
N LEU A 449 -33.42 6.85 -7.68
CA LEU A 449 -33.62 5.40 -7.74
C LEU A 449 -33.85 4.92 -9.18
N LEU A 450 -34.80 5.55 -9.89
CA LEU A 450 -35.12 5.17 -11.27
C LEU A 450 -33.95 5.41 -12.23
N ARG A 451 -33.14 6.44 -11.97
CA ARG A 451 -31.92 6.70 -12.74
C ARG A 451 -30.82 5.69 -12.41
N GLY A 452 -30.67 5.33 -11.14
CA GLY A 452 -29.73 4.32 -10.67
C GLY A 452 -29.95 2.96 -11.35
N MET A 453 -31.21 2.54 -11.53
CA MET A 453 -31.52 1.33 -12.31
C MET A 453 -30.94 1.38 -13.74
N LYS A 454 -31.07 2.53 -14.42
CA LYS A 454 -30.54 2.73 -15.77
C LYS A 454 -29.01 2.75 -15.79
N TYR A 455 -28.37 3.32 -14.77
CA TYR A 455 -26.92 3.31 -14.64
C TYR A 455 -26.36 1.91 -14.38
N TYR A 456 -27.08 1.08 -13.62
CA TYR A 456 -26.70 -0.31 -13.44
C TYR A 456 -26.87 -1.14 -14.71
N ASP A 457 -27.90 -0.86 -15.52
CA ASP A 457 -28.00 -1.44 -16.87
C ASP A 457 -26.81 -1.04 -17.75
N LEU A 458 -26.41 0.23 -17.71
CA LEU A 458 -25.23 0.72 -18.41
C LEU A 458 -23.95 0.03 -17.95
N ALA A 459 -23.73 -0.09 -16.64
CA ALA A 459 -22.53 -0.71 -16.08
C ALA A 459 -22.34 -2.15 -16.55
N VAL A 460 -23.42 -2.94 -16.58
CA VAL A 460 -23.37 -4.33 -17.09
C VAL A 460 -22.94 -4.35 -18.56
N LYS A 461 -23.49 -3.46 -19.41
CA LYS A 461 -23.09 -3.37 -20.82
C LYS A 461 -21.65 -2.93 -21.01
N LEU A 462 -21.16 -1.98 -20.20
CA LEU A 462 -19.77 -1.52 -20.23
C LEU A 462 -18.79 -2.64 -19.82
N PHE A 463 -19.17 -3.48 -18.86
CA PHE A 463 -18.36 -4.62 -18.46
C PHE A 463 -18.26 -5.65 -19.60
N VAL A 464 -19.37 -6.00 -20.23
CA VAL A 464 -19.40 -6.91 -21.38
C VAL A 464 -18.56 -6.36 -22.53
N HIS A 465 -18.71 -5.07 -22.86
CA HIS A 465 -17.87 -4.39 -23.85
C HIS A 465 -16.38 -4.56 -23.52
N SER A 466 -15.98 -4.26 -22.28
CA SER A 466 -14.59 -4.36 -21.83
C SER A 466 -14.00 -5.77 -22.05
N VAL A 467 -14.72 -6.81 -21.61
CA VAL A 467 -14.28 -8.21 -21.74
C VAL A 467 -14.24 -8.68 -23.20
N MET A 468 -15.23 -8.31 -24.01
CA MET A 468 -15.28 -8.69 -25.43
C MET A 468 -14.08 -8.13 -26.21
N HIS A 469 -13.66 -6.89 -25.90
CA HIS A 469 -12.54 -6.23 -26.59
C HIS A 469 -11.16 -6.59 -26.00
N SER A 470 -11.08 -7.12 -24.78
CA SER A 470 -9.80 -7.51 -24.16
C SER A 470 -9.46 -8.98 -24.37
N THR A 471 -10.30 -9.90 -23.90
CA THR A 471 -9.99 -11.34 -23.80
C THR A 471 -10.89 -12.19 -24.69
N GLY A 472 -12.07 -11.66 -25.03
CA GLY A 472 -13.10 -12.38 -25.78
C GLY A 472 -13.85 -13.41 -24.94
N LEU A 473 -15.09 -13.70 -25.32
CA LEU A 473 -15.95 -14.62 -24.57
C LEU A 473 -15.60 -16.11 -24.79
N ALA A 474 -14.73 -16.44 -25.74
CA ALA A 474 -14.39 -17.83 -26.09
C ALA A 474 -13.54 -18.54 -25.02
N CYS A 475 -12.67 -17.80 -24.32
CA CYS A 475 -11.72 -18.31 -23.32
C CYS A 475 -12.33 -18.53 -21.91
N ALA A 476 -13.66 -18.51 -21.79
CA ALA A 476 -14.34 -18.56 -20.51
C ALA A 476 -14.39 -19.97 -19.88
N ASP A 477 -13.89 -20.07 -18.65
CA ASP A 477 -14.05 -21.23 -17.77
C ASP A 477 -15.54 -21.42 -17.35
N ALA A 478 -15.93 -22.66 -17.04
CA ALA A 478 -17.31 -23.05 -16.74
C ALA A 478 -17.84 -22.50 -15.40
N GLY A 479 -16.97 -21.93 -14.55
CA GLY A 479 -17.29 -21.40 -13.20
C GLY A 479 -17.90 -20.00 -13.15
N GLY A 480 -18.39 -19.44 -14.26
CA GLY A 480 -18.78 -18.03 -14.40
C GLY A 480 -19.84 -17.47 -13.44
N SER A 481 -20.46 -18.27 -12.58
CA SER A 481 -21.46 -17.83 -11.60
C SER A 481 -20.91 -17.44 -10.23
N ASP A 482 -19.62 -17.63 -10.01
CA ASP A 482 -19.00 -17.48 -8.69
C ASP A 482 -19.12 -16.04 -8.15
N LEU A 483 -19.28 -15.92 -6.83
CA LEU A 483 -19.09 -14.64 -6.14
C LEU A 483 -17.63 -14.22 -6.24
N TRP A 484 -17.38 -12.93 -6.13
CA TRP A 484 -16.06 -12.34 -6.25
C TRP A 484 -15.66 -11.61 -4.97
N LEU A 485 -14.35 -11.61 -4.72
CA LEU A 485 -13.70 -10.88 -3.63
C LEU A 485 -12.71 -9.87 -4.20
N ASP A 486 -12.59 -8.72 -3.52
CA ASP A 486 -11.43 -7.83 -3.63
C ASP A 486 -10.50 -8.11 -2.45
N VAL A 487 -9.47 -8.91 -2.72
CA VAL A 487 -8.44 -9.31 -1.76
C VAL A 487 -7.38 -8.19 -1.74
N ALA A 488 -7.81 -7.02 -1.29
CA ALA A 488 -6.99 -5.81 -1.14
C ALA A 488 -6.20 -5.41 -2.40
N GLY A 489 -6.84 -5.36 -3.56
CA GLY A 489 -6.22 -5.02 -4.84
C GLY A 489 -6.29 -6.15 -5.86
N MET A 490 -6.28 -7.40 -5.39
CA MET A 490 -6.40 -8.58 -6.22
C MET A 490 -7.87 -9.03 -6.33
N LEU A 491 -8.39 -9.07 -7.55
CA LEU A 491 -9.75 -9.52 -7.81
C LEU A 491 -9.74 -11.02 -8.09
N ALA A 492 -10.53 -11.78 -7.35
CA ALA A 492 -10.57 -13.24 -7.48
C ALA A 492 -11.98 -13.82 -7.28
N PRO A 493 -12.29 -14.96 -7.92
CA PRO A 493 -13.44 -15.75 -7.55
C PRO A 493 -13.32 -16.20 -6.10
N LYS A 494 -14.41 -16.03 -5.34
CA LYS A 494 -14.51 -16.41 -3.92
C LYS A 494 -14.16 -17.89 -3.71
N ARG A 495 -14.60 -18.75 -4.63
CA ARG A 495 -14.32 -20.20 -4.60
C ARG A 495 -12.82 -20.51 -4.57
N GLU A 496 -12.01 -19.77 -5.34
CA GLU A 496 -10.57 -20.00 -5.42
C GLU A 496 -9.87 -19.58 -4.12
N ILE A 497 -10.32 -18.48 -3.50
CA ILE A 497 -9.82 -18.03 -2.20
C ILE A 497 -10.25 -18.99 -1.08
N GLU A 498 -11.50 -19.45 -1.07
CA GLU A 498 -11.99 -20.43 -0.08
C GLU A 498 -11.28 -21.78 -0.20
N ARG A 499 -10.98 -22.24 -1.43
CA ARG A 499 -10.15 -23.42 -1.67
C ARG A 499 -8.76 -23.22 -1.06
N LEU A 500 -8.11 -22.09 -1.34
CA LEU A 500 -6.78 -21.79 -0.84
C LEU A 500 -6.74 -21.71 0.70
N LEU A 501 -7.75 -21.10 1.33
CA LEU A 501 -7.87 -21.09 2.79
C LEU A 501 -8.05 -22.50 3.37
N SER A 502 -8.84 -23.34 2.70
CA SER A 502 -9.00 -24.75 3.08
C SER A 502 -7.68 -25.52 2.95
N ASP A 503 -6.90 -25.26 1.89
CA ASP A 503 -5.59 -25.88 1.68
C ASP A 503 -4.60 -25.48 2.78
N VAL A 504 -4.65 -24.26 3.30
CA VAL A 504 -3.89 -23.84 4.50
C VAL A 504 -4.39 -24.57 5.75
N GLU A 505 -5.70 -24.65 5.96
CA GLU A 505 -6.30 -25.33 7.13
C GLU A 505 -5.92 -26.82 7.19
N TYR A 506 -5.97 -27.51 6.04
CA TYR A 506 -5.64 -28.93 5.93
C TYR A 506 -4.13 -29.21 5.78
N GLY A 507 -3.29 -28.18 5.77
CA GLY A 507 -1.84 -28.31 5.67
C GLY A 507 -1.34 -28.79 4.31
N VAL A 508 -2.11 -28.52 3.24
CA VAL A 508 -1.68 -28.68 1.84
C VAL A 508 -0.74 -27.54 1.45
N VAL A 509 -1.05 -26.31 1.85
CA VAL A 509 -0.16 -25.14 1.76
C VAL A 509 0.53 -24.93 3.11
N VAL A 510 1.86 -25.05 3.14
CA VAL A 510 2.61 -25.16 4.41
C VAL A 510 3.53 -23.99 4.73
N ASN A 511 3.66 -23.00 3.85
CA ASN A 511 4.48 -21.81 4.06
C ASN A 511 3.93 -20.60 3.26
N THR A 512 4.46 -19.41 3.53
CA THR A 512 4.04 -18.18 2.86
C THR A 512 4.42 -18.13 1.38
N GLU A 513 5.51 -18.79 0.97
CA GLU A 513 5.95 -18.84 -0.43
C GLU A 513 4.94 -19.58 -1.31
N GLU A 514 4.50 -20.76 -0.90
CA GLU A 514 3.44 -21.53 -1.57
C GLU A 514 2.12 -20.75 -1.60
N LEU A 515 1.77 -20.07 -0.50
CA LEU A 515 0.56 -19.26 -0.42
C LEU A 515 0.60 -18.10 -1.42
N ILE A 516 1.72 -17.37 -1.49
CA ILE A 516 1.94 -16.29 -2.47
C ILE A 516 1.88 -16.86 -3.90
N HIS A 517 2.53 -17.99 -4.16
CA HIS A 517 2.53 -18.60 -5.48
C HIS A 517 1.10 -18.94 -5.96
N ASN A 518 0.27 -19.52 -5.10
CA ASN A 518 -1.13 -19.81 -5.43
C ASN A 518 -1.94 -18.53 -5.70
N LEU A 519 -1.75 -17.47 -4.91
CA LEU A 519 -2.37 -16.17 -5.16
C LEU A 519 -1.94 -15.58 -6.51
N GLN A 520 -0.66 -15.69 -6.86
CA GLN A 520 -0.13 -15.24 -8.15
C GLN A 520 -0.76 -16.00 -9.31
N GLN A 521 -0.96 -17.32 -9.20
CA GLN A 521 -1.67 -18.09 -10.22
C GLN A 521 -3.12 -17.61 -10.38
N ILE A 522 -3.86 -17.43 -9.28
CA ILE A 522 -5.23 -16.90 -9.31
C ILE A 522 -5.27 -15.50 -9.99
N HIS A 523 -4.28 -14.65 -9.68
CA HIS A 523 -4.17 -13.32 -10.28
C HIS A 523 -3.88 -13.38 -11.80
N GLN A 524 -3.01 -14.29 -12.23
CA GLN A 524 -2.68 -14.50 -13.65
C GLN A 524 -3.89 -15.00 -14.46
N ASP A 525 -4.75 -15.81 -13.83
CA ASP A 525 -5.96 -16.36 -14.46
C ASP A 525 -7.16 -15.39 -14.47
N TYR A 526 -7.01 -14.17 -13.95
CA TYR A 526 -8.07 -13.16 -13.81
C TYR A 526 -8.92 -12.99 -15.08
N ASP A 527 -8.26 -12.88 -16.23
CA ASP A 527 -8.89 -12.63 -17.53
C ASP A 527 -9.82 -13.77 -17.97
N SER A 528 -9.44 -15.02 -17.69
CA SER A 528 -10.26 -16.21 -17.94
C SER A 528 -11.50 -16.20 -17.04
N TYR A 529 -11.32 -15.92 -15.75
CA TYR A 529 -12.41 -15.84 -14.78
C TYR A 529 -13.39 -14.70 -15.12
N ALA A 530 -12.86 -13.53 -15.51
CA ALA A 530 -13.67 -12.39 -15.91
C ALA A 530 -14.50 -12.67 -17.17
N ALA A 531 -13.92 -13.37 -18.15
CA ALA A 531 -14.66 -13.84 -19.33
C ALA A 531 -15.77 -14.82 -18.96
N GLY A 532 -15.51 -15.77 -18.05
CA GLY A 532 -16.51 -16.68 -17.50
C GLY A 532 -17.67 -15.94 -16.86
N TYR A 533 -17.37 -14.93 -16.04
CA TYR A 533 -18.38 -14.11 -15.37
C TYR A 533 -19.21 -13.26 -16.35
N ALA A 534 -18.58 -12.62 -17.33
CA ALA A 534 -19.29 -11.89 -18.38
C ALA A 534 -20.25 -12.78 -19.15
N ARG A 535 -19.81 -14.00 -19.52
CA ARG A 535 -20.67 -15.00 -20.14
C ARG A 535 -21.89 -15.28 -19.27
N SER A 536 -21.71 -15.55 -17.97
CA SER A 536 -22.82 -15.87 -17.05
C SER A 536 -23.83 -14.73 -16.89
N LEU A 537 -23.38 -13.47 -16.85
CA LEU A 537 -24.26 -12.30 -16.81
C LEU A 537 -25.15 -12.25 -18.05
N ILE A 538 -24.59 -12.50 -19.24
CA ILE A 538 -25.34 -12.56 -20.51
C ILE A 538 -26.39 -13.68 -20.48
N GLN A 539 -26.08 -14.85 -19.88
CA GLN A 539 -27.05 -15.96 -19.79
C GLN A 539 -28.23 -15.63 -18.86
N ARG A 540 -27.98 -14.84 -17.81
CA ARG A 540 -28.97 -14.50 -16.77
C ARG A 540 -29.86 -13.32 -17.14
N SER A 541 -29.44 -12.46 -18.05
CA SER A 541 -30.29 -11.36 -18.53
C SER A 541 -31.53 -11.93 -19.25
N GLU A 542 -32.72 -11.50 -18.81
CA GLU A 542 -34.01 -11.95 -19.33
C GLU A 542 -34.08 -11.77 -20.86
N GLY A 543 -34.34 -12.85 -21.61
CA GLY A 543 -34.54 -12.79 -23.06
C GLY A 543 -34.04 -13.95 -23.92
N ASN A 544 -33.49 -15.05 -23.38
CA ASN A 544 -32.92 -16.16 -24.17
C ASN A 544 -31.91 -15.65 -25.24
N MET A 545 -30.94 -14.84 -24.80
CA MET A 545 -30.09 -14.01 -25.66
C MET A 545 -28.83 -14.71 -26.20
N PHE A 546 -28.79 -16.04 -26.21
CA PHE A 546 -27.65 -16.81 -26.75
C PHE A 546 -27.61 -16.91 -28.28
N TYR A 547 -28.60 -16.36 -28.99
CA TYR A 547 -28.70 -16.55 -30.43
C TYR A 547 -27.96 -15.49 -31.26
N ASP A 548 -27.44 -14.43 -30.65
CA ASP A 548 -26.85 -13.30 -31.41
C ASP A 548 -25.79 -12.53 -30.59
N GLU A 549 -24.55 -13.04 -30.57
CA GLU A 549 -23.38 -12.37 -29.99
C GLU A 549 -23.14 -10.99 -30.65
N ASP A 550 -23.41 -10.88 -31.96
CA ASP A 550 -23.28 -9.64 -32.72
C ASP A 550 -24.26 -8.57 -32.24
N LYS A 551 -25.49 -8.95 -31.85
CA LYS A 551 -26.46 -8.04 -31.24
C LYS A 551 -25.95 -7.49 -29.91
N TRP A 552 -25.42 -8.35 -29.05
CA TRP A 552 -24.87 -7.91 -27.76
C TRP A 552 -23.67 -6.99 -27.95
N LEU A 553 -22.77 -7.33 -28.88
CA LEU A 553 -21.64 -6.50 -29.22
C LEU A 553 -22.09 -5.10 -29.66
N LYS A 554 -23.08 -5.04 -30.56
CA LYS A 554 -23.65 -3.77 -31.00
C LYS A 554 -24.27 -2.97 -29.85
N GLU A 555 -25.05 -3.61 -28.98
CA GLU A 555 -25.65 -2.92 -27.82
C GLU A 555 -24.58 -2.44 -26.81
N ALA A 556 -23.48 -3.18 -26.67
CA ALA A 556 -22.37 -2.85 -25.80
C ALA A 556 -21.55 -1.66 -26.36
N ASP A 557 -21.29 -1.65 -27.67
CA ASP A 557 -20.62 -0.55 -28.39
C ASP A 557 -21.47 0.74 -28.36
N GLU A 558 -22.79 0.62 -28.54
CA GLU A 558 -23.73 1.73 -28.41
C GLU A 558 -23.75 2.28 -26.97
N ALA A 559 -23.74 1.40 -25.96
CA ALA A 559 -23.69 1.78 -24.56
C ALA A 559 -22.37 2.46 -24.18
N TYR A 560 -21.24 1.96 -24.71
CA TYR A 560 -19.93 2.58 -24.52
C TYR A 560 -19.88 3.98 -25.13
N SER A 561 -20.34 4.13 -26.37
CA SER A 561 -20.46 5.43 -27.04
C SER A 561 -21.35 6.40 -26.28
N TRP A 562 -22.48 5.92 -25.74
CA TRP A 562 -23.37 6.71 -24.92
C TRP A 562 -22.72 7.14 -23.59
N TRP A 563 -22.00 6.23 -22.93
CA TRP A 563 -21.25 6.53 -21.71
C TRP A 563 -20.18 7.61 -21.95
N LEU A 564 -19.40 7.53 -23.03
CA LEU A 564 -18.43 8.56 -23.38
C LEU A 564 -19.10 9.93 -23.57
N ASN A 565 -20.26 9.99 -24.22
CA ASN A 565 -21.01 11.23 -24.34
C ASN A 565 -21.50 11.78 -22.99
N MET A 566 -21.84 10.90 -22.05
CA MET A 566 -22.15 11.32 -20.68
C MET A 566 -20.92 11.93 -19.98
N ILE A 567 -19.74 11.32 -20.13
CA ILE A 567 -18.48 11.85 -19.59
C ILE A 567 -18.17 13.23 -20.18
N ARG A 568 -18.32 13.40 -21.50
CA ARG A 568 -18.15 14.70 -22.17
C ARG A 568 -19.13 15.74 -21.63
N SER A 569 -20.41 15.38 -21.50
CA SER A 569 -21.44 16.28 -20.95
C SER A 569 -21.19 16.64 -19.48
N ASP A 570 -20.61 15.74 -18.70
CA ASP A 570 -20.20 16.02 -17.32
C ASP A 570 -19.06 17.04 -17.27
N ALA A 571 -18.03 16.88 -18.10
CA ALA A 571 -16.94 17.84 -18.21
C ALA A 571 -17.41 19.24 -18.70
N GLU A 572 -18.36 19.29 -19.64
CA GLU A 572 -18.98 20.55 -20.07
C GLU A 572 -19.75 21.24 -18.93
N LYS A 573 -20.33 20.49 -17.99
CA LYS A 573 -20.99 21.08 -16.80
C LYS A 573 -19.98 21.68 -15.84
N GLU A 574 -18.86 21.01 -15.60
CA GLU A 574 -17.78 21.56 -14.76
C GLU A 574 -17.28 22.89 -15.36
N TYR A 575 -17.12 22.97 -16.68
CA TYR A 575 -16.80 24.23 -17.38
C TYR A 575 -17.90 25.29 -17.19
N ALA A 576 -19.18 24.91 -17.38
CA ALA A 576 -20.30 25.83 -17.19
C ALA A 576 -20.45 26.33 -15.75
N MET A 577 -19.98 25.56 -14.76
CA MET A 577 -19.90 25.95 -13.35
C MET A 577 -18.70 26.86 -13.05
N GLY A 578 -17.75 26.99 -13.97
CA GLY A 578 -16.55 27.80 -13.84
C GLY A 578 -15.38 27.09 -13.16
N ASP A 579 -15.45 25.76 -13.01
CA ASP A 579 -14.44 24.96 -12.30
C ASP A 579 -13.22 24.64 -13.18
N VAL A 580 -13.36 24.71 -14.51
CA VAL A 580 -12.28 24.48 -15.49
C VAL A 580 -12.29 25.55 -16.59
N ASP A 581 -11.11 25.84 -17.16
CA ASP A 581 -11.00 26.75 -18.31
C ASP A 581 -11.28 26.04 -19.65
N GLU A 582 -11.47 26.82 -20.71
CA GLU A 582 -11.81 26.32 -22.05
C GLU A 582 -10.70 25.45 -22.66
N THR A 583 -9.42 25.75 -22.34
CA THR A 583 -8.29 24.97 -22.87
C THR A 583 -8.26 23.59 -22.23
N MET A 584 -8.43 23.53 -20.91
CA MET A 584 -8.52 22.27 -20.16
C MET A 584 -9.70 21.41 -20.61
N LEU A 585 -10.87 22.02 -20.85
CA LEU A 585 -12.01 21.31 -21.40
C LEU A 585 -11.69 20.74 -22.78
N ARG A 586 -11.13 21.55 -23.69
CA ARG A 586 -10.80 21.10 -25.05
C ARG A 586 -9.80 19.94 -25.03
N ASP A 587 -8.70 20.08 -24.28
CA ASP A 587 -7.68 19.05 -24.15
C ASP A 587 -8.26 17.76 -23.54
N PHE A 588 -9.22 17.88 -22.61
CA PHE A 588 -9.94 16.72 -22.08
C PHE A 588 -10.81 16.05 -23.15
N LEU A 589 -11.65 16.82 -23.86
CA LEU A 589 -12.56 16.29 -24.88
C LEU A 589 -11.82 15.59 -26.03
N ASP A 590 -10.63 16.07 -26.40
CA ASP A 590 -9.78 15.45 -27.42
C ASP A 590 -9.23 14.08 -27.00
N ASN A 591 -9.15 13.83 -25.68
CA ASN A 591 -8.63 12.60 -25.09
C ASN A 591 -9.72 11.57 -24.71
N VAL A 592 -10.99 11.98 -24.59
CA VAL A 592 -12.10 11.06 -24.33
C VAL A 592 -12.48 10.36 -25.64
N LYS A 593 -11.99 9.13 -25.83
CA LYS A 593 -12.22 8.30 -27.01
C LYS A 593 -12.67 6.90 -26.63
#